data_AF-A0A9E2CIV8-F1
#
_entry.id   AF-A0A9E2CIV8-F1
#
_cell.length_a   1.000
_cell.length_b   1.000
_cell.length_c   1.000
_cell.angle_alpha   90.00
_cell.angle_beta   90.00
_cell.angle_gamma   90.00
#
_symmetry.space_group_name_H-M   'P 1'
#
loop_
_entity.id
_entity.type
_entity.pdbx_description
1 polymer ?
#
loop_
_entity_poly.entity_id
_entity_poly.type
_entity_poly.pdbx_seq_one_letter_code
_entity_poly.pdbx_strand_id
1 'polypeptide(L)'
;PRLFVADYRVPVKIDDLQTVGLNEPDDAQVFVIVNKVNDLLTGNFQGPLVINVTNRHGRQLVLSDKRYSTRHPLMRLSKAAPLGKTA
;
A
#
# COMPACT_ATOMS: atom_id res chain seq x y z
N PRO A 1 -4.88 2.53 1.36
CA PRO A 1 -5.15 1.09 1.09
C PRO A 1 -6.63 0.68 1.27
N ARG A 2 -7.32 1.19 2.30
CA ARG A 2 -8.70 0.80 2.63
C ARG A 2 -9.76 1.06 1.54
N LEU A 3 -9.47 1.94 0.58
CA LEU A 3 -10.31 2.13 -0.61
C LEU A 3 -10.47 0.85 -1.44
N PHE A 4 -9.46 -0.01 -1.49
CA PHE A 4 -9.47 -1.27 -2.24
C PHE A 4 -9.74 -2.50 -1.37
N VAL A 5 -9.36 -2.46 -0.09
CA VAL A 5 -9.57 -3.55 0.88
C VAL A 5 -10.05 -2.92 2.18
N ALA A 6 -11.37 -2.80 2.36
CA ALA A 6 -12.00 -2.00 3.40
C ALA A 6 -11.55 -2.35 4.82
N ASP A 7 -11.37 -3.65 5.08
CA ASP A 7 -10.95 -4.21 6.36
C ASP A 7 -9.43 -4.30 6.51
N TYR A 8 -8.63 -3.70 5.62
CA TYR A 8 -7.17 -3.75 5.71
C TYR A 8 -6.68 -3.21 7.06
N ARG A 9 -5.92 -4.05 7.76
CA ARG A 9 -5.27 -3.75 9.03
C ARG A 9 -3.80 -4.15 8.93
N VAL A 10 -2.94 -3.28 9.44
CA VAL A 10 -1.52 -3.57 9.59
C VAL A 10 -1.28 -3.80 11.07
N PRO A 11 -1.11 -5.06 11.52
CA PRO A 11 -0.69 -5.32 12.89
C PRO A 11 0.79 -4.90 13.01
N VAL A 12 1.03 -3.69 13.50
CA VAL A 12 2.40 -3.19 13.71
C VAL A 12 2.81 -3.48 15.16
N LYS A 13 3.97 -4.09 15.35
CA LYS A 13 4.58 -4.26 16.68
C LYS A 13 5.22 -2.94 17.11
N ILE A 14 5.23 -2.67 18.42
CA ILE A 14 5.84 -1.44 18.95
C ILE A 14 7.31 -1.32 18.54
N ASP A 15 8.06 -2.43 18.51
CA ASP A 15 9.46 -2.44 18.08
C ASP A 15 9.63 -1.93 16.65
N ASP A 16 8.71 -2.29 15.74
CA ASP A 16 8.73 -1.81 14.36
C ASP A 16 8.41 -0.31 14.26
N LEU A 17 7.48 0.20 15.08
CA LEU A 17 7.18 1.64 15.17
C LEU A 17 8.37 2.43 15.69
N GLN A 18 9.04 1.92 16.72
CA GLN A 18 10.21 2.56 17.30
C GLN A 18 11.36 2.68 16.29
N THR A 19 11.51 1.72 15.36
CA THR A 19 12.53 1.82 14.30
C THR A 19 12.34 3.00 13.35
N VAL A 20 11.13 3.55 13.27
CA VAL A 20 10.80 4.76 12.48
C VAL A 20 10.50 5.97 13.38
N GLY A 21 10.82 5.89 14.67
CA GLY A 21 10.64 6.97 15.64
C GLY A 21 9.19 7.26 15.98
N LEU A 22 8.31 6.25 15.95
CA LEU A 22 6.91 6.35 16.37
C LEU A 22 6.72 5.64 17.72
N ASN A 23 5.97 6.29 18.62
CA ASN A 23 5.54 5.68 19.89
C ASN A 23 4.11 5.14 19.81
N GLU A 24 3.30 5.71 18.91
CA GLU A 24 1.89 5.37 18.75
C GLU A 24 1.58 5.10 17.27
N PRO A 25 0.66 4.16 16.96
CA PRO A 25 0.31 3.84 15.57
C PRO A 25 -0.42 4.97 14.83
N ASP A 26 -1.08 5.87 15.55
CA ASP A 26 -1.96 6.89 14.96
C ASP A 26 -1.20 7.96 14.17
N ASP A 27 0.07 8.18 14.52
CA ASP A 27 0.99 9.08 13.81
C ASP A 27 1.62 8.43 12.55
N ALA A 28 1.31 7.15 12.30
CA ALA A 28 1.85 6.40 11.17
C ALA A 28 0.98 6.54 9.91
N GLN A 29 1.60 6.90 8.79
CA GLN A 29 0.95 6.82 7.48
C GLN A 29 1.28 5.49 6.81
N VAL A 30 0.25 4.77 6.37
CA VAL A 30 0.39 3.47 5.69
C VAL A 30 0.18 3.60 4.19
N PHE A 31 1.13 3.07 3.42
CA PHE A 31 1.05 2.92 1.97
C PHE A 31 1.23 1.47 1.54
N VAL A 32 0.79 1.15 0.33
CA VAL A 32 0.97 -0.14 -0.32
C VAL A 32 1.56 0.10 -1.71
N ILE A 33 2.57 -0.70 -2.07
CA ILE A 33 3.18 -0.63 -3.39
C ILE A 33 2.22 -1.24 -4.42
N VAL A 34 1.99 -0.50 -5.51
CA VAL A 34 1.19 -0.95 -6.64
C VAL A 34 2.09 -1.39 -7.79
N ASN A 35 1.89 -2.59 -8.28
CA ASN A 35 2.55 -3.15 -9.45
C ASN A 35 1.57 -3.21 -10.63
N LYS A 36 1.99 -2.73 -11.80
CA LYS A 36 1.25 -2.85 -13.05
C LYS A 36 1.78 -4.02 -13.86
N VAL A 37 0.91 -4.92 -14.29
CA VAL A 37 1.20 -6.00 -15.25
C VAL A 37 0.18 -5.91 -16.36
N ASN A 38 0.62 -5.55 -17.57
CA ASN A 38 -0.27 -5.22 -18.69
C ASN A 38 -1.30 -4.13 -18.29
N ASP A 39 -2.58 -4.46 -18.31
CA ASP A 39 -3.71 -3.62 -17.90
C ASP A 39 -4.11 -3.79 -16.43
N LEU A 40 -3.56 -4.78 -15.72
CA LEU A 40 -3.94 -5.07 -14.34
C LEU A 40 -3.03 -4.35 -13.34
N LEU A 41 -3.63 -3.59 -12.44
CA LEU A 41 -2.96 -3.09 -11.24
C LEU A 41 -3.13 -4.09 -10.10
N THR A 42 -2.04 -4.38 -9.41
CA THR A 42 -2.02 -5.23 -8.21
C THR A 42 -1.34 -4.52 -7.05
N GLY A 43 -1.77 -4.74 -5.82
CA GLY A 43 -1.17 -4.17 -4.60
C GLY A 43 -0.44 -5.23 -3.78
N ASN A 44 0.71 -4.88 -3.23
CA ASN A 44 1.42 -5.70 -2.24
C ASN A 44 0.92 -5.39 -0.82
N PHE A 45 -0.17 -6.04 -0.40
CA PHE A 45 -0.74 -5.83 0.94
C PHE A 45 -0.01 -6.63 2.03
N GLN A 46 0.82 -7.60 1.64
CA GLN A 46 1.69 -8.31 2.58
C GLN A 46 2.88 -7.44 3.02
N GLY A 47 3.29 -6.48 2.18
CA GLY A 47 4.44 -5.62 2.44
C GLY A 47 4.11 -4.13 2.48
N PRO A 48 3.32 -3.64 3.45
CA PRO A 48 2.99 -2.22 3.56
C PRO A 48 4.23 -1.39 3.93
N LEU A 49 4.23 -0.14 3.47
CA LEU A 49 5.13 0.90 3.94
C LEU A 49 4.47 1.61 5.12
N VAL A 50 5.18 1.67 6.24
CA VAL A 50 4.80 2.45 7.42
C VAL A 50 5.76 3.63 7.50
N ILE A 51 5.22 4.85 7.43
CA ILE A 51 6.00 6.09 7.36
C ILE A 51 5.60 7.00 8.51
N ASN A 52 6.59 7.44 9.27
CA ASN A 52 6.46 8.58 10.17
C ASN A 52 6.55 9.86 9.34
N VAL A 53 5.44 10.58 9.22
CA VAL A 53 5.36 11.78 8.38
C VAL A 53 6.12 12.97 8.96
N THR A 54 6.37 12.97 10.28
CA THR A 54 7.06 14.05 11.00
C THR A 54 8.55 14.03 10.72
N ASN A 55 9.21 12.87 10.87
CA ASN A 55 10.65 12.74 10.64
C ASN A 55 11.00 12.17 9.25
N ARG A 56 10.00 11.76 8.46
CA ARG A 56 10.13 11.14 7.12
C ARG A 56 10.89 9.81 7.11
N HIS A 57 11.01 9.15 8.26
CA HIS A 57 11.53 7.80 8.35
C HIS A 57 10.42 6.81 8.05
N GLY A 58 10.75 5.77 7.30
CA GLY A 58 9.78 4.75 6.94
C GLY A 58 10.43 3.38 6.84
N ARG A 59 9.59 2.36 6.97
CA ARG A 59 10.00 0.96 6.87
C ARG A 59 8.95 0.17 6.10
N GLN A 60 9.42 -0.80 5.33
CA GLN A 60 8.55 -1.82 4.76
C GLN A 60 8.45 -3.00 5.73
N LEU A 61 7.23 -3.33 6.13
CA LEU A 61 6.96 -4.51 6.95
C LEU A 61 6.76 -5.74 6.08
N VAL A 62 6.84 -6.92 6.68
CA VAL A 62 6.43 -8.19 6.07
C VAL A 62 5.40 -8.83 6.98
N LEU A 63 4.13 -8.81 6.54
CA LEU A 63 3.02 -9.36 7.30
C LEU A 63 2.91 -10.87 7.11
N SER A 64 2.69 -11.59 8.21
CA SER A 64 2.48 -13.04 8.21
C SER A 64 1.02 -13.44 7.95
N ASP A 65 0.11 -12.46 7.89
CA ASP A 65 -1.32 -12.69 7.68
C ASP A 65 -1.58 -13.25 6.28
N LYS A 66 -2.05 -14.50 6.23
CA LYS A 66 -2.33 -15.23 4.98
C LYS A 66 -3.49 -14.68 4.18
N ARG A 67 -4.31 -13.78 4.75
CA ARG A 67 -5.34 -13.05 3.99
C ARG A 67 -4.72 -12.11 2.97
N TYR A 68 -3.47 -11.70 3.20
CA TYR A 68 -2.74 -10.80 2.31
C TYR A 68 -1.72 -11.54 1.43
N SER A 69 -1.47 -10.96 0.27
CA SER A 69 -0.59 -11.44 -0.79
C SER A 69 0.22 -10.27 -1.34
N THR A 70 1.26 -10.59 -2.09
CA THR A 70 2.10 -9.60 -2.77
C THR A 70 1.47 -9.06 -4.06
N ARG A 71 0.38 -9.67 -4.55
CA ARG A 71 -0.28 -9.35 -5.83
C ARG A 71 -1.80 -9.38 -5.70
N HIS A 72 -2.40 -8.56 -4.83
CA HIS A 72 -3.85 -8.40 -4.80
C HIS A 72 -4.35 -7.62 -6.01
N PRO A 73 -5.29 -8.14 -6.81
CA PRO A 73 -5.93 -7.36 -7.87
C PRO A 73 -6.58 -6.10 -7.31
N LEU A 74 -6.29 -4.94 -7.90
CA LEU A 74 -6.87 -3.65 -7.51
C LEU A 74 -7.90 -3.19 -8.54
N MET A 75 -7.47 -3.08 -9.80
CA MET A 75 -8.31 -2.64 -10.91
C MET A 75 -7.65 -2.98 -12.25
N ARG A 76 -8.48 -3.08 -13.29
CA ARG A 76 -8.01 -3.07 -14.68
C ARG A 76 -8.08 -1.65 -15.22
N LEU A 77 -7.02 -1.21 -15.87
CA LEU A 77 -6.98 0.04 -16.62
C LEU A 77 -7.74 -0.17 -17.92
N SER A 78 -8.73 0.68 -18.19
CA SER A 78 -9.29 0.75 -19.54
C SER A 78 -8.21 1.19 -20.51
N LYS A 79 -8.23 0.66 -21.75
CA LYS A 79 -7.47 1.28 -22.84
C LYS A 79 -7.96 2.72 -22.94
N ALA A 80 -7.01 3.67 -22.91
CA ALA A 80 -7.34 5.06 -23.21
C ALA A 80 -8.14 5.09 -24.52
N ALA A 81 -9.34 5.68 -24.48
CA ALA A 81 -10.03 5.99 -25.72
C ALA A 81 -9.06 6.81 -26.57
N PRO A 82 -8.87 6.49 -27.87
CA PRO A 82 -8.03 7.32 -28.71
C PRO A 82 -8.58 8.74 -28.61
N LEU A 83 -7.75 9.69 -28.17
CA LEU A 83 -8.07 11.11 -28.23
C LEU A 83 -8.50 11.37 -29.67
N GLY A 84 -9.80 11.60 -29.87
CA GLY A 84 -10.34 11.93 -31.18
C GLY A 84 -9.54 13.11 -31.70
N LYS A 85 -8.84 12.93 -32.82
CA LYS A 85 -8.22 14.05 -33.50
C LYS A 85 -9.38 14.98 -33.89
N THR A 86 -9.50 16.10 -33.19
CA THR A 86 -10.34 17.20 -33.64
C THR A 86 -9.76 17.66 -34.97
N ALA A 87 -10.53 17.42 -36.04
CA ALA A 87 -10.30 17.97 -37.37
C ALA A 87 -10.80 19.42 -37.41
#